data_AF-B6T8P0-F1
#
_entry.id   AF-B6T8P0-F1
#
_cell.length_a   1.000
_cell.length_b   1.000
_cell.length_c   1.000
_cell.angle_alpha   90.00
_cell.angle_beta   90.00
_cell.angle_gamma   90.00
#
_symmetry.space_group_name_H-M   'P 1'
#
loop_
_entity.id
_entity.type
_entity.pdbx_description
1 polymer ?
#
loop_
_entity_poly.entity_id
_entity_poly.type
_entity_poly.pdbx_seq_one_letter_code
_entity_poly.pdbx_strand_id
1 'polypeptide(L)' 'MGRLVCGHSYHVLCIKQWLSQKNTCPVCKTAVSKN' A
#
# COMPACT_ATOMS: atom_id res chain seq x y z
N MET A 1 -8.53 -3.76 8.82
CA MET A 1 -7.66 -3.83 7.61
C MET A 1 -7.65 -2.45 6.94
N GLY A 2 -6.52 -1.97 6.43
CA GLY A 2 -6.41 -0.67 5.75
C GLY A 2 -6.54 -0.82 4.24
N ARG A 3 -7.22 0.13 3.58
CA ARG A 3 -7.40 0.14 2.13
C ARG A 3 -6.49 1.20 1.51
N LEU A 4 -5.70 0.79 0.52
CA LEU A 4 -4.89 1.72 -0.26
C LEU A 4 -5.76 2.53 -1.23
N VAL A 5 -5.22 3.66 -1.69
CA VAL A 5 -5.85 4.54 -2.70
C VAL A 5 -6.16 3.82 -4.01
N CYS A 6 -5.42 2.75 -4.33
CA CYS A 6 -5.69 1.90 -5.48
C CYS A 6 -6.85 0.91 -5.28
N GLY A 7 -7.56 0.96 -4.16
CA GLY A 7 -8.72 0.11 -3.85
C GLY A 7 -8.39 -1.26 -3.24
N HIS A 8 -7.11 -1.62 -3.13
CA HIS A 8 -6.66 -2.87 -2.54
C HIS A 8 -6.58 -2.81 -1.01
N SER A 9 -7.02 -3.87 -0.35
CA SER A 9 -7.09 -3.96 1.11
C SER A 9 -5.98 -4.84 1.67
N TYR A 10 -5.34 -4.37 2.73
CA TYR A 10 -4.23 -5.08 3.39
C TYR A 10 -4.33 -4.97 4.91
N HIS A 11 -3.66 -5.87 5.61
CA HIS A 11 -3.41 -5.67 7.04
C HIS A 11 -2.55 -4.43 7.25
N VAL A 12 -2.94 -3.57 8.19
CA VAL A 12 -2.25 -2.30 8.46
C VAL A 12 -0.76 -2.56 8.79
N LEU A 13 -0.46 -3.62 9.53
CA LEU A 13 0.90 -4.01 9.86
C LEU A 13 1.70 -4.48 8.63
N CYS A 14 1.14 -5.38 7.83
CA CYS A 14 1.79 -5.89 6.63
C CYS A 14 2.06 -4.76 5.62
N ILE A 15 1.06 -3.90 5.36
CA ILE A 15 1.24 -2.80 4.41
C ILE A 15 2.18 -1.73 4.96
N LYS A 16 2.19 -1.46 6.27
CA LYS A 16 3.15 -0.54 6.89
C LYS A 16 4.58 -1.03 6.71
N GLN A 17 4.82 -2.33 6.88
CA GLN A 17 6.15 -2.93 6.69
C GLN A 17 6.57 -2.91 5.23
N TRP A 18 5.64 -3.19 4.31
CA TRP A 18 5.87 -3.07 2.88
C TRP A 18 6.18 -1.63 2.46
N LEU A 19 5.39 -0.65 2.91
CA LEU A 19 5.59 0.77 2.60
C LEU A 19 6.91 1.31 3.15
N SER A 20 7.41 0.75 4.25
CA SER A 20 8.75 1.07 4.77
C SER A 20 9.88 0.67 3.82
N GLN A 21 9.64 -0.26 2.90
CA GLN A 21 10.62 -0.71 1.90
C GLN A 21 10.29 -0.18 0.49
N LYS A 22 9.00 -0.21 0.12
CA LYS A 22 8.48 0.19 -1.19
C LYS A 22 7.15 0.91 -1.03
N ASN A 23 7.11 2.18 -1.40
CA ASN A 23 5.92 3.03 -1.28
C ASN A 23 4.87 2.82 -2.41
N THR A 24 4.72 1.59 -2.90
CA THR A 24 3.88 1.20 -4.03
C THR A 24 3.01 0.01 -3.69
N CYS A 25 1.83 -0.11 -4.28
CA CYS A 25 0.95 -1.25 -4.09
C CYS A 25 1.61 -2.54 -4.64
N PRO A 26 1.63 -3.66 -3.90
CA PRO A 26 2.23 -4.90 -4.40
C PRO A 26 1.44 -5.54 -5.55
N VAL A 27 0.13 -5.27 -5.67
CA VAL A 27 -0.73 -5.85 -6.71
C VAL A 27 -0.66 -5.04 -8.00
N CYS A 28 -0.97 -3.75 -7.93
CA CYS A 28 -1.07 -2.89 -9.11
C CYS A 28 0.10 -1.93 -9.30
N LYS A 29 1.10 -1.92 -8.39
CA LYS A 29 2.29 -1.04 -8.42
C LYS A 29 1.99 0.46 -8.38
N THR A 30 0.75 0.85 -8.08
CA THR A 30 0.36 2.25 -7.88
C THR A 30 1.06 2.83 -6.66
N ALA A 31 1.69 3.99 -6.81
CA ALA A 31 2.30 4.71 -5.69
C ALA A 31 1.23 5.07 -4.65
N VAL A 32 1.53 4.83 -3.38
CA VAL A 32 0.61 5.14 -2.28
C VAL A 32 0.62 6.64 -1.96
N SER A 33 1.64 7.37 -2.42
CA SER A 33 1.70 8.82 -2.49
C SER A 33 1.45 9.25 -3.93
N LYS A 34 0.21 9.57 -4.28
CA LYS A 34 -0.04 10.53 -5.36
C LYS A 34 -0.82 11.68 -4.74
N ASN A 35 -0.16 12.83 -4.72
CA ASN A 35 -0.68 14.15 -4.37
C ASN A 35 -2.03 14.41 -5.05
#